data_AF-A0A820ZZ19-F1
#
_entry.id   AF-A0A820ZZ19-F1
#
_cell.length_a   1.000
_cell.length_b   1.000
_cell.length_c   1.000
_cell.angle_alpha   90.00
_cell.angle_beta   90.00
_cell.angle_gamma   90.00
#
_symmetry.space_group_name_H-M   'P 1'
#
loop_
_entity.id
_entity.type
_entity.pdbx_description
1 polymer ?
#
loop_
_entity_poly.entity_id
_entity_poly.type
_entity_poly.pdbx_seq_one_letter_code
_entity_poly.pdbx_strand_id
1 'polypeptide(L)'
;MNVFNPRLWSPSQPNLYEFLLELLSDIGTEEGIVDRHNISIGLRSLEFRSDNSHLFLNGQQMDFLVGTNRHQEYPYVGYALSDQAQYRDAYKIKKAGFNLVRCSHYPPSPAFLDACDRLGLLVINSIPGWQFFSNETFQKNSLDDVRQMLRRDCNHPSVFLWEASLNESPMTKEFMARAHAIVKEELSHGLTSGWLDEENIYDVFTPARQHGQPPDYYKNYRAKNNKPLLLAESQCTSCAPMIFIASYWTNSSNTSVTVYSNCEHVELQLNGERIMNGGKQQHDSSHLLRPPYIFNIDRYIPGRLDATGFISGKAVVRIHQSTPGNIRHHLNIEIDLSGQSLTTKDLVFVYAYICDHNDTVIPNADDLITFSLLNARNYALLIGDNPVRAEAGIASILLKTTNKRPVDFITLIARASTIEHQETRRIFYVS
;
A
#
# COMPACT_ATOMS: atom_id res chain seq x y z
N MET A 1 -13.82 -29.72 -13.23
CA MET A 1 -12.45 -29.49 -13.75
C MET A 1 -11.47 -29.78 -12.61
N ASN A 2 -10.36 -30.47 -12.87
CA ASN A 2 -9.34 -30.77 -11.86
C ASN A 2 -8.04 -30.02 -12.23
N VAL A 3 -7.45 -29.31 -11.27
CA VAL A 3 -6.12 -28.71 -11.41
C VAL A 3 -5.13 -29.56 -10.61
N PHE A 4 -4.27 -30.31 -11.29
CA PHE A 4 -3.28 -31.16 -10.63
C PHE A 4 -2.08 -30.33 -10.18
N ASN A 5 -1.64 -30.52 -8.93
CA ASN A 5 -0.52 -29.78 -8.30
C ASN A 5 -0.64 -28.26 -8.47
N PRO A 6 -1.75 -27.64 -8.01
CA PRO A 6 -1.99 -26.22 -8.22
C PRO A 6 -0.91 -25.39 -7.50
N ARG A 7 -0.36 -24.41 -8.21
CA ARG A 7 0.34 -23.30 -7.57
C ARG A 7 -0.69 -22.44 -6.85
N LEU A 8 -0.62 -22.40 -5.53
CA LEU A 8 -1.57 -21.68 -4.70
C LEU A 8 -1.23 -20.19 -4.64
N TRP A 9 -2.24 -19.34 -4.50
CA TRP A 9 -2.08 -17.92 -4.26
C TRP A 9 -1.81 -17.66 -2.77
N SER A 10 -0.84 -16.79 -2.49
CA SER A 10 -0.59 -16.22 -1.17
C SER A 10 0.08 -14.85 -1.30
N PRO A 11 0.15 -14.05 -0.22
CA PRO A 11 0.88 -12.78 -0.24
C PRO A 11 2.36 -12.89 -0.65
N SER A 12 3.00 -14.04 -0.42
CA SER A 12 4.40 -14.28 -0.81
C SER A 12 4.52 -14.98 -2.17
N GLN A 13 3.46 -15.63 -2.64
CA GLN A 13 3.39 -16.35 -3.90
C GLN A 13 2.07 -16.05 -4.61
N PRO A 14 1.92 -14.86 -5.23
CA PRO A 14 0.66 -14.41 -5.84
C PRO A 14 0.40 -15.09 -7.20
N ASN A 15 0.30 -16.43 -7.20
CA ASN A 15 0.04 -17.21 -8.40
C ASN A 15 -1.40 -16.98 -8.89
N LEU A 16 -1.54 -16.55 -10.14
CA LEU A 16 -2.82 -16.33 -10.81
C LEU A 16 -2.96 -17.25 -12.02
N TYR A 17 -4.20 -17.55 -12.38
CA TYR A 17 -4.60 -18.31 -13.56
C TYR A 17 -5.56 -17.47 -14.39
N GLU A 18 -5.60 -17.71 -15.69
CA GLU A 18 -6.61 -17.16 -16.58
C GLU A 18 -7.72 -18.19 -16.77
N PHE A 19 -8.95 -17.78 -16.48
CA PHE A 19 -10.16 -18.53 -16.76
C PHE A 19 -10.86 -17.89 -17.95
N LEU A 20 -10.80 -18.58 -19.09
CA LEU A 20 -11.42 -18.20 -20.35
C LEU A 20 -12.85 -18.76 -20.39
N LEU A 21 -13.85 -17.89 -20.47
CA LEU A 21 -15.25 -18.23 -20.67
C LEU A 21 -15.65 -17.88 -22.09
N GLU A 22 -16.19 -18.85 -22.83
CA GLU A 22 -16.66 -18.67 -24.20
C GLU A 22 -18.14 -19.06 -24.31
N LEU A 23 -18.94 -18.19 -24.94
CA LEU A 23 -20.32 -18.47 -25.29
C LEU A 23 -20.36 -19.00 -26.72
N LEU A 24 -20.89 -20.21 -26.88
CA LEU A 24 -21.03 -20.86 -28.18
C LEU A 24 -22.48 -20.75 -28.69
N SER A 25 -22.62 -20.54 -29.99
CA SER A 25 -23.89 -20.51 -30.73
C SER A 25 -23.77 -21.45 -31.93
N ASP A 26 -24.82 -22.25 -32.14
CA ASP A 26 -24.94 -23.09 -33.33
C ASP A 26 -25.30 -22.29 -34.60
N ILE A 27 -25.43 -20.96 -34.49
CA ILE A 27 -25.80 -20.04 -35.57
C ILE A 27 -24.69 -18.97 -35.73
N GLY A 28 -23.84 -19.11 -36.76
CA GLY A 28 -22.80 -18.13 -37.17
C GLY A 28 -21.33 -18.57 -36.95
N THR A 29 -20.44 -18.19 -37.90
CA THR A 29 -18.99 -18.49 -38.06
C THR A 29 -18.55 -19.96 -37.92
N GLU A 30 -17.43 -20.35 -38.54
CA GLU A 30 -16.92 -21.74 -38.50
C GLU A 30 -16.57 -22.26 -37.10
N GLU A 31 -16.28 -21.38 -36.13
CA GLU A 31 -15.92 -21.75 -34.76
C GLU A 31 -17.08 -21.66 -33.74
N GLY A 32 -18.22 -21.06 -34.10
CA GLY A 32 -19.40 -20.95 -33.24
C GLY A 32 -19.27 -20.06 -31.99
N ILE A 33 -18.14 -19.38 -31.75
CA ILE A 33 -17.94 -18.50 -30.59
C ILE A 33 -18.61 -17.14 -30.83
N VAL A 34 -19.52 -16.72 -29.95
CA VAL A 34 -20.25 -15.44 -30.05
C VAL A 34 -19.92 -14.44 -28.95
N ASP A 35 -19.35 -14.88 -27.83
CA ASP A 35 -18.81 -14.02 -26.78
C ASP A 35 -17.64 -14.70 -26.07
N ARG A 36 -16.72 -13.88 -25.54
CA ARG A 36 -15.53 -14.33 -24.83
C ARG A 36 -15.21 -13.40 -23.67
N HIS A 37 -14.97 -13.97 -22.50
CA HIS A 37 -14.58 -13.24 -21.30
C HIS A 37 -13.39 -13.88 -20.60
N ASN A 38 -12.38 -13.10 -20.24
CA ASN A 38 -11.21 -13.55 -19.48
C ASN A 38 -11.34 -13.11 -18.03
N ILE A 39 -11.19 -14.05 -17.10
CA ILE A 39 -11.24 -13.78 -15.66
C ILE A 39 -9.91 -14.22 -15.05
N SER A 40 -9.23 -13.32 -14.34
CA SER A 40 -8.07 -13.68 -13.53
C SER A 40 -8.56 -14.28 -12.22
N ILE A 41 -8.06 -15.46 -11.85
CA ILE A 41 -8.42 -16.16 -10.60
C ILE A 41 -7.17 -16.64 -9.87
N GLY A 42 -7.27 -16.79 -8.55
CA GLY A 42 -6.23 -17.42 -7.72
C GLY A 42 -6.80 -18.58 -6.93
N LEU A 43 -5.99 -19.63 -6.76
CA LEU A 43 -6.38 -20.81 -6.00
C LEU A 43 -5.83 -20.71 -4.58
N ARG A 44 -6.68 -20.59 -3.58
CA ARG A 44 -6.28 -20.59 -2.16
C ARG A 44 -7.40 -21.11 -1.26
N SER A 45 -7.04 -21.49 -0.04
CA SER A 45 -8.00 -21.76 1.04
C SER A 45 -7.80 -20.80 2.20
N LEU A 46 -8.90 -20.38 2.83
CA LEU A 46 -8.91 -19.57 4.04
C LEU A 46 -9.79 -20.21 5.09
N GLU A 47 -9.34 -20.19 6.34
CA GLU A 47 -10.10 -20.71 7.47
C GLU A 47 -9.69 -19.98 8.74
N PHE A 48 -10.66 -19.56 9.56
CA PHE A 48 -10.39 -19.29 10.97
C PHE A 48 -10.69 -20.56 11.76
N ARG A 49 -9.69 -21.10 12.46
CA ARG A 49 -9.90 -22.30 13.29
C ARG A 49 -10.44 -21.90 14.66
N SER A 50 -11.46 -22.61 15.12
CA SER A 50 -12.21 -22.28 16.34
C SER A 50 -11.48 -22.63 17.65
N ASP A 51 -10.38 -23.39 17.56
CA ASP A 51 -9.54 -23.80 18.69
C ASP A 51 -8.62 -22.66 19.15
N ASN A 52 -8.18 -21.80 18.24
CA ASN A 52 -7.20 -20.74 18.51
C ASN A 52 -7.54 -19.37 17.90
N SER A 53 -8.65 -19.27 17.15
CA SER A 53 -9.09 -18.06 16.45
C SER A 53 -8.05 -17.48 15.47
N HIS A 54 -7.06 -18.29 15.05
CA HIS A 54 -6.05 -17.88 14.08
C HIS A 54 -6.55 -18.09 12.65
N LEU A 55 -6.09 -17.20 11.76
CA LEU A 55 -6.29 -17.33 10.33
C LEU A 55 -5.30 -18.35 9.75
N PHE A 56 -5.80 -19.27 8.95
CA PHE A 56 -5.02 -20.19 8.15
C PHE A 56 -5.19 -19.86 6.67
N LEU A 57 -4.07 -19.77 5.94
CA LEU A 57 -4.03 -19.61 4.50
C LEU A 57 -3.32 -20.84 3.91
N ASN A 58 -3.98 -21.56 2.99
CA ASN A 58 -3.44 -22.77 2.37
C ASN A 58 -2.98 -23.83 3.39
N GLY A 59 -3.70 -23.93 4.52
CA GLY A 59 -3.40 -24.86 5.61
C GLY A 59 -2.26 -24.43 6.54
N GLN A 60 -1.60 -23.29 6.27
CA GLN A 60 -0.56 -22.71 7.12
C GLN A 60 -1.13 -21.58 7.98
N GLN A 61 -0.76 -21.55 9.25
CA GLN A 61 -1.15 -20.47 10.15
C GLN A 61 -0.51 -19.15 9.69
N MET A 62 -1.32 -18.10 9.60
CA MET A 62 -0.84 -16.74 9.38
C MET A 62 -0.47 -16.15 10.74
N ASP A 63 0.83 -16.06 11.03
CA ASP A 63 1.32 -15.58 12.33
C ASP A 63 0.91 -14.13 12.60
N PHE A 64 0.96 -13.26 11.58
CA PHE A 64 0.63 -11.85 11.71
C PHE A 64 -0.02 -11.28 10.45
N LEU A 65 -1.08 -10.50 10.66
CA LEU A 65 -1.65 -9.61 9.67
C LEU A 65 -1.19 -8.19 9.99
N VAL A 66 -0.52 -7.59 9.02
CA VAL A 66 0.12 -6.30 9.19
C VAL A 66 -0.32 -5.41 8.06
N GLY A 67 -1.12 -4.40 8.40
CA GLY A 67 -1.86 -3.67 7.41
C GLY A 67 -2.00 -2.19 7.66
N THR A 68 -2.55 -1.55 6.64
CA THR A 68 -2.90 -0.12 6.62
C THR A 68 -4.29 0.07 6.07
N ASN A 69 -4.89 1.23 6.35
CA ASN A 69 -6.07 1.71 5.64
C ASN A 69 -5.62 2.48 4.38
N ARG A 70 -6.45 2.50 3.34
CA ARG A 70 -6.18 3.23 2.10
C ARG A 70 -7.45 3.91 1.59
N HIS A 71 -7.36 5.23 1.40
CA HIS A 71 -8.28 6.02 0.58
C HIS A 71 -7.77 6.12 -0.86
N GLN A 72 -8.68 6.38 -1.81
CA GLN A 72 -8.33 6.52 -3.23
C GLN A 72 -8.18 7.97 -3.71
N GLU A 73 -8.13 8.93 -2.79
CA GLU A 73 -8.05 10.35 -3.13
C GLU A 73 -6.62 10.77 -3.47
N TYR A 74 -6.45 11.48 -4.58
CA TYR A 74 -5.21 12.19 -4.87
C TYR A 74 -5.44 13.71 -4.90
N PRO A 75 -4.43 14.52 -4.54
CA PRO A 75 -4.48 15.97 -4.68
C PRO A 75 -4.88 16.39 -6.10
N TYR A 76 -5.69 17.45 -6.21
CA TYR A 76 -6.16 18.08 -7.45
C TYR A 76 -7.07 17.24 -8.37
N VAL A 77 -7.07 15.90 -8.27
CA VAL A 77 -7.84 15.01 -9.15
C VAL A 77 -8.92 14.21 -8.42
N GLY A 78 -8.95 14.25 -7.09
CA GLY A 78 -9.90 13.49 -6.28
C GLY A 78 -9.79 11.99 -6.59
N TYR A 79 -10.92 11.36 -6.95
CA TYR A 79 -10.98 9.92 -7.22
C TYR A 79 -10.75 9.55 -8.70
N ALA A 80 -10.47 10.54 -9.57
CA ALA A 80 -10.28 10.32 -11.01
C ALA A 80 -8.88 9.76 -11.35
N LEU A 81 -8.53 8.64 -10.71
CA LEU A 81 -7.25 7.96 -10.84
C LEU A 81 -7.19 7.05 -12.07
N SER A 82 -5.98 6.84 -12.56
CA SER A 82 -5.67 5.81 -13.55
C SER A 82 -5.45 4.46 -12.88
N ASP A 83 -5.51 3.37 -13.65
CA ASP A 83 -5.18 2.03 -13.17
C ASP A 83 -3.72 1.97 -12.68
N GLN A 84 -2.81 2.70 -13.31
CA GLN A 84 -1.42 2.81 -12.87
C GLN A 84 -1.32 3.48 -11.50
N ALA A 85 -2.10 4.52 -11.21
CA ALA A 85 -2.12 5.17 -9.90
C ALA A 85 -2.71 4.24 -8.82
N GLN A 86 -3.72 3.44 -9.17
CA GLN A 86 -4.25 2.40 -8.27
C GLN A 86 -3.17 1.34 -7.98
N TYR A 87 -2.47 0.87 -9.01
CA TYR A 87 -1.35 -0.07 -8.86
C TYR A 87 -0.23 0.52 -8.00
N ARG A 88 0.12 1.80 -8.20
CA ARG A 88 1.14 2.50 -7.41
C ARG A 88 0.85 2.41 -5.92
N ASP A 89 -0.39 2.67 -5.49
CA ASP A 89 -0.74 2.59 -4.08
C ASP A 89 -0.53 1.18 -3.52
N ALA A 90 -1.02 0.15 -4.21
CA ALA A 90 -0.81 -1.25 -3.83
C ALA A 90 0.69 -1.60 -3.79
N TYR A 91 1.48 -1.16 -4.77
CA TYR A 91 2.92 -1.36 -4.82
C TYR A 91 3.65 -0.71 -3.65
N LYS A 92 3.32 0.54 -3.31
CA LYS A 92 3.93 1.26 -2.18
C LYS A 92 3.58 0.61 -0.85
N ILE A 93 2.32 0.16 -0.68
CA ILE A 93 1.88 -0.59 0.50
C ILE A 93 2.68 -1.89 0.64
N LYS A 94 2.77 -2.68 -0.44
CA LYS A 94 3.56 -3.91 -0.45
C LYS A 94 5.05 -3.65 -0.17
N LYS A 95 5.62 -2.64 -0.81
CA LYS A 95 7.02 -2.23 -0.65
C LYS A 95 7.35 -1.78 0.77
N ALA A 96 6.39 -1.13 1.45
CA ALA A 96 6.51 -0.77 2.86
C ALA A 96 6.47 -1.98 3.81
N GLY A 97 6.20 -3.18 3.28
CA GLY A 97 6.19 -4.44 4.03
C GLY A 97 4.83 -4.82 4.59
N PHE A 98 3.75 -4.16 4.18
CA PHE A 98 2.41 -4.60 4.56
C PHE A 98 2.01 -5.85 3.77
N ASN A 99 1.23 -6.72 4.41
CA ASN A 99 0.62 -7.90 3.79
C ASN A 99 -0.91 -7.80 3.72
N LEU A 100 -1.47 -6.73 4.28
CA LEU A 100 -2.90 -6.47 4.38
C LEU A 100 -3.22 -5.00 4.07
N VAL A 101 -4.31 -4.75 3.37
CA VAL A 101 -4.90 -3.40 3.22
C VAL A 101 -6.40 -3.44 3.48
N ARG A 102 -6.91 -2.43 4.19
CA ARG A 102 -8.34 -2.18 4.33
C ARG A 102 -8.76 -1.02 3.44
N CYS A 103 -9.78 -1.23 2.62
CA CYS A 103 -10.33 -0.22 1.72
C CYS A 103 -11.28 0.73 2.48
N SER A 104 -10.72 1.63 3.27
CA SER A 104 -11.47 2.60 4.07
C SER A 104 -12.14 3.67 3.17
N HIS A 105 -13.46 3.83 3.15
CA HIS A 105 -14.50 2.96 3.73
C HIS A 105 -15.56 2.72 2.65
N TYR A 106 -15.12 2.10 1.54
CA TYR A 106 -15.92 1.87 0.34
C TYR A 106 -15.22 0.84 -0.58
N PRO A 107 -15.96 0.19 -1.50
CA PRO A 107 -15.36 -0.72 -2.45
C PRO A 107 -14.36 0.03 -3.34
N PRO A 108 -13.12 -0.47 -3.49
CA PRO A 108 -12.10 0.22 -4.29
C PRO A 108 -12.39 0.08 -5.79
N SER A 109 -11.58 0.76 -6.62
CA SER A 109 -11.50 0.47 -8.05
C SER A 109 -11.11 -1.00 -8.30
N PRO A 110 -11.70 -1.69 -9.29
CA PRO A 110 -11.26 -3.03 -9.70
C PRO A 110 -9.76 -3.11 -10.00
N ALA A 111 -9.18 -2.06 -10.60
CA ALA A 111 -7.74 -2.00 -10.88
C ALA A 111 -6.86 -2.06 -9.63
N PHE A 112 -7.37 -1.59 -8.48
CA PHE A 112 -6.66 -1.73 -7.19
C PHE A 112 -6.69 -3.18 -6.70
N LEU A 113 -7.82 -3.88 -6.86
CA LEU A 113 -7.94 -5.29 -6.49
C LEU A 113 -7.08 -6.17 -7.40
N ASP A 114 -7.08 -5.92 -8.71
CA ASP A 114 -6.18 -6.57 -9.66
C ASP A 114 -4.70 -6.37 -9.27
N ALA A 115 -4.33 -5.17 -8.81
CA ALA A 115 -2.99 -4.91 -8.32
C ALA A 115 -2.69 -5.69 -7.03
N CYS A 116 -3.63 -5.78 -6.10
CA CYS A 116 -3.48 -6.56 -4.87
C CYS A 116 -3.33 -8.06 -5.14
N ASP A 117 -4.11 -8.59 -6.08
CA ASP A 117 -4.01 -9.98 -6.56
C ASP A 117 -2.60 -10.27 -7.09
N ARG A 118 -2.08 -9.40 -7.97
CA ARG A 118 -0.78 -9.55 -8.62
C ARG A 118 0.40 -9.35 -7.67
N LEU A 119 0.28 -8.42 -6.72
CA LEU A 119 1.34 -8.07 -5.78
C LEU A 119 1.35 -8.93 -4.51
N GLY A 120 0.29 -9.71 -4.28
CA GLY A 120 0.13 -10.51 -3.07
C GLY A 120 -0.14 -9.64 -1.85
N LEU A 121 -1.26 -8.93 -1.85
CA LEU A 121 -1.81 -8.21 -0.70
C LEU A 121 -3.17 -8.79 -0.34
N LEU A 122 -3.41 -9.07 0.94
CA LEU A 122 -4.76 -9.37 1.43
C LEU A 122 -5.58 -8.09 1.51
N VAL A 123 -6.88 -8.17 1.24
CA VAL A 123 -7.80 -7.04 1.21
C VAL A 123 -9.00 -7.27 2.13
N ILE A 124 -9.29 -6.28 2.98
CA ILE A 124 -10.61 -6.09 3.60
C ILE A 124 -11.38 -5.14 2.70
N ASN A 125 -12.42 -5.65 2.04
CA ASN A 125 -13.27 -4.88 1.14
C ASN A 125 -14.53 -4.46 1.89
N SER A 126 -14.83 -3.17 1.92
CA SER A 126 -15.90 -2.62 2.76
C SER A 126 -16.98 -1.95 1.93
N ILE A 127 -18.23 -2.01 2.40
CA ILE A 127 -19.30 -1.17 1.84
C ILE A 127 -19.07 0.33 2.11
N PRO A 128 -19.70 1.24 1.35
CA PRO A 128 -19.67 2.67 1.62
C PRO A 128 -20.32 3.00 2.96
N GLY A 129 -19.64 3.72 3.85
CA GLY A 129 -20.26 4.20 5.09
C GLY A 129 -19.29 4.87 6.06
N TRP A 130 -19.78 5.85 6.83
CA TRP A 130 -18.98 6.51 7.87
C TRP A 130 -19.87 7.17 8.93
N GLN A 131 -19.89 6.61 10.15
CA GLN A 131 -20.55 7.11 11.38
C GLN A 131 -22.05 7.47 11.29
N PHE A 132 -22.65 7.29 10.12
CA PHE A 132 -24.04 7.59 9.84
C PHE A 132 -24.84 6.30 9.64
N PHE A 133 -26.02 6.27 10.23
CA PHE A 133 -27.02 5.23 10.06
C PHE A 133 -28.41 5.87 10.18
N SER A 134 -29.31 5.55 9.27
CA SER A 134 -30.58 6.29 9.14
C SER A 134 -31.73 5.40 8.68
N ASN A 135 -32.69 5.99 7.96
CA ASN A 135 -33.98 5.42 7.56
C ASN A 135 -33.87 4.14 6.69
N GLU A 136 -35.02 3.53 6.45
CA GLU A 136 -35.16 2.28 5.69
C GLU A 136 -34.56 2.36 4.27
N THR A 137 -34.68 3.50 3.59
CA THR A 137 -34.10 3.68 2.24
C THR A 137 -32.58 3.59 2.30
N PHE A 138 -31.95 4.27 3.26
CA PHE A 138 -30.50 4.20 3.46
C PHE A 138 -30.05 2.77 3.78
N GLN A 139 -30.78 2.09 4.67
CA GLN A 139 -30.48 0.71 5.04
C GLN A 139 -30.61 -0.24 3.84
N LYS A 140 -31.70 -0.13 3.07
CA LYS A 140 -31.90 -0.94 1.86
C LYS A 140 -30.77 -0.74 0.86
N ASN A 141 -30.40 0.51 0.57
CA ASN A 141 -29.30 0.81 -0.36
C ASN A 141 -27.97 0.24 0.15
N SER A 142 -27.69 0.38 1.46
CA SER A 142 -26.47 -0.18 2.06
C SER A 142 -26.42 -1.71 1.96
N LEU A 143 -27.56 -2.40 2.10
CA LEU A 143 -27.66 -3.85 1.91
C LEU A 143 -27.51 -4.26 0.44
N ASP A 144 -28.01 -3.45 -0.48
CA ASP A 144 -27.79 -3.64 -1.92
C ASP A 144 -26.31 -3.41 -2.29
N ASP A 145 -25.62 -2.48 -1.63
CA ASP A 145 -24.18 -2.27 -1.79
C ASP A 145 -23.37 -3.49 -1.33
N VAL A 146 -23.77 -4.16 -0.23
CA VAL A 146 -23.16 -5.44 0.18
C VAL A 146 -23.23 -6.44 -0.97
N ARG A 147 -24.43 -6.64 -1.53
CA ARG A 147 -24.64 -7.61 -2.62
C ARG A 147 -23.83 -7.25 -3.88
N GLN A 148 -23.82 -5.98 -4.28
CA GLN A 148 -23.11 -5.53 -5.47
C GLN A 148 -21.59 -5.64 -5.31
N MET A 149 -21.05 -5.29 -4.14
CA MET A 149 -19.63 -5.47 -3.81
C MET A 149 -19.21 -6.93 -4.00
N LEU A 150 -19.98 -7.88 -3.46
CA LEU A 150 -19.65 -9.30 -3.61
C LEU A 150 -19.73 -9.78 -5.07
N ARG A 151 -20.80 -9.44 -5.79
CA ARG A 151 -20.96 -9.88 -7.19
C ARG A 151 -19.87 -9.37 -8.11
N ARG A 152 -19.35 -8.17 -7.83
CA ARG A 152 -18.25 -7.58 -8.59
C ARG A 152 -16.91 -8.23 -8.25
N ASP A 153 -16.65 -8.46 -6.96
CA ASP A 153 -15.29 -8.68 -6.47
C ASP A 153 -14.99 -10.11 -5.99
N CYS A 154 -15.96 -11.04 -6.01
CA CYS A 154 -15.82 -12.37 -5.40
C CYS A 154 -14.73 -13.26 -6.01
N ASN A 155 -14.27 -12.96 -7.23
CA ASN A 155 -13.22 -13.71 -7.92
C ASN A 155 -11.80 -13.28 -7.53
N HIS A 156 -11.63 -12.16 -6.80
CA HIS A 156 -10.32 -11.67 -6.39
C HIS A 156 -9.73 -12.52 -5.25
N PRO A 157 -8.66 -13.31 -5.47
CA PRO A 157 -8.00 -14.04 -4.40
C PRO A 157 -7.45 -13.12 -3.30
N SER A 158 -7.20 -11.84 -3.55
CA SER A 158 -6.77 -10.89 -2.52
C SER A 158 -7.83 -10.67 -1.44
N VAL A 159 -9.12 -10.70 -1.78
CA VAL A 159 -10.20 -10.34 -0.84
C VAL A 159 -10.48 -11.48 0.12
N PHE A 160 -10.15 -11.29 1.39
CA PHE A 160 -10.25 -12.34 2.42
C PHE A 160 -11.31 -12.02 3.48
N LEU A 161 -11.68 -10.75 3.66
CA LEU A 161 -12.75 -10.29 4.54
C LEU A 161 -13.67 -9.30 3.83
N TRP A 162 -14.97 -9.50 4.01
CA TRP A 162 -16.04 -8.64 3.54
C TRP A 162 -16.59 -7.82 4.71
N GLU A 163 -16.20 -6.56 4.79
CA GLU A 163 -16.74 -5.63 5.78
C GLU A 163 -18.11 -5.12 5.32
N ALA A 164 -19.14 -5.94 5.59
CA ALA A 164 -20.55 -5.60 5.36
C ALA A 164 -21.13 -4.63 6.41
N SER A 165 -20.25 -4.12 7.27
CA SER A 165 -20.52 -3.22 8.36
C SER A 165 -20.21 -1.79 7.94
N LEU A 166 -21.14 -0.86 8.20
CA LEU A 166 -20.88 0.57 8.02
C LEU A 166 -19.83 1.04 9.05
N ASN A 167 -18.77 1.71 8.59
CA ASN A 167 -17.65 2.08 9.45
C ASN A 167 -18.09 2.97 10.61
N GLU A 168 -17.87 2.50 11.84
CA GLU A 168 -18.13 3.25 13.09
C GLU A 168 -19.57 3.78 13.24
N SER A 169 -20.54 3.17 12.55
CA SER A 169 -21.96 3.53 12.61
C SER A 169 -22.76 2.66 13.60
N PRO A 170 -23.67 3.23 14.40
CA PRO A 170 -24.50 2.49 15.36
C PRO A 170 -25.65 1.75 14.67
N MET A 171 -25.33 0.67 13.95
CA MET A 171 -26.29 -0.15 13.21
C MET A 171 -27.19 -0.94 14.16
N THR A 172 -28.42 -1.26 13.74
CA THR A 172 -29.27 -2.19 14.49
C THR A 172 -28.81 -3.64 14.31
N LYS A 173 -29.21 -4.50 15.25
CA LYS A 173 -28.94 -5.94 15.19
C LYS A 173 -29.53 -6.57 13.93
N GLU A 174 -30.73 -6.15 13.55
CA GLU A 174 -31.45 -6.63 12.37
C GLU A 174 -30.71 -6.30 11.08
N PHE A 175 -30.21 -5.06 10.96
CA PHE A 175 -29.41 -4.64 9.81
C PHE A 175 -28.15 -5.48 9.68
N MET A 176 -27.38 -5.63 10.78
CA MET A 176 -26.13 -6.38 10.75
C MET A 176 -26.36 -7.87 10.43
N ALA A 177 -27.40 -8.48 11.01
CA ALA A 177 -27.79 -9.86 10.70
C ALA A 177 -28.16 -10.02 9.22
N ARG A 178 -28.89 -9.05 8.64
CA ARG A 178 -29.24 -9.09 7.22
C ARG A 178 -28.01 -8.91 6.32
N ALA A 179 -27.11 -7.98 6.66
CA ALA A 179 -25.87 -7.75 5.92
C ALA A 179 -24.99 -9.02 5.90
N HIS A 180 -24.82 -9.68 7.05
CA HIS A 180 -24.14 -10.96 7.14
C HIS A 180 -24.82 -12.05 6.29
N ALA A 181 -26.15 -12.18 6.37
CA ALA A 181 -26.89 -13.17 5.60
C ALA A 181 -26.71 -12.98 4.09
N ILE A 182 -26.71 -11.73 3.59
CA ILE A 182 -26.46 -11.45 2.16
C ILE A 182 -25.09 -11.95 1.73
N VAL A 183 -24.05 -11.79 2.56
CA VAL A 183 -22.73 -12.34 2.25
C VAL A 183 -22.78 -13.85 2.11
N LYS A 184 -23.47 -14.56 3.01
CA LYS A 184 -23.61 -16.03 2.93
C LYS A 184 -24.48 -16.50 1.76
N GLU A 185 -25.48 -15.70 1.36
CA GLU A 185 -26.31 -15.96 0.17
C GLU A 185 -25.49 -15.87 -1.12
N GLU A 186 -24.66 -14.83 -1.27
CA GLU A 186 -23.86 -14.60 -2.49
C GLU A 186 -22.54 -15.41 -2.49
N LEU A 187 -21.97 -15.67 -1.31
CA LEU A 187 -20.71 -16.38 -1.13
C LEU A 187 -20.73 -17.15 0.21
N SER A 188 -21.20 -18.39 0.18
CA SER A 188 -21.41 -19.21 1.39
C SER A 188 -20.17 -19.39 2.28
N HIS A 189 -18.98 -19.37 1.69
CA HIS A 189 -17.69 -19.46 2.39
C HIS A 189 -17.05 -18.08 2.67
N GLY A 190 -17.72 -16.99 2.30
CA GLY A 190 -17.25 -15.62 2.53
C GLY A 190 -17.21 -15.29 4.02
N LEU A 191 -16.10 -14.71 4.47
CA LEU A 191 -15.90 -14.28 5.85
C LEU A 191 -16.29 -12.80 5.97
N THR A 192 -17.20 -12.51 6.89
CA THR A 192 -17.69 -11.18 7.19
C THR A 192 -16.95 -10.54 8.35
N SER A 193 -16.77 -9.23 8.31
CA SER A 193 -16.25 -8.47 9.45
C SER A 193 -17.11 -7.27 9.79
N GLY A 194 -17.04 -6.83 11.06
CA GLY A 194 -17.69 -5.60 11.49
C GLY A 194 -17.16 -5.00 12.78
N TRP A 195 -17.45 -3.71 12.95
CA TRP A 195 -16.88 -2.89 14.03
C TRP A 195 -17.65 -3.00 15.36
N LEU A 196 -18.87 -3.56 15.35
CA LEU A 196 -19.68 -3.83 16.53
C LEU A 196 -19.58 -5.31 16.92
N ASP A 197 -19.29 -5.58 18.20
CA ASP A 197 -19.22 -6.94 18.75
C ASP A 197 -20.60 -7.48 19.17
N GLU A 198 -21.50 -7.59 18.20
CA GLU A 198 -22.78 -8.27 18.39
C GLU A 198 -22.62 -9.79 18.35
N GLU A 199 -23.33 -10.47 19.25
CA GLU A 199 -23.23 -11.92 19.38
C GLU A 199 -23.80 -12.63 18.16
N ASN A 200 -23.02 -13.57 17.60
CA ASN A 200 -23.40 -14.46 16.49
C ASN A 200 -23.87 -13.74 15.21
N ILE A 201 -23.27 -12.59 14.87
CA ILE A 201 -23.51 -11.91 13.59
C ILE A 201 -22.30 -12.04 12.67
N TYR A 202 -21.31 -11.15 12.79
CA TYR A 202 -20.14 -11.18 11.92
C TYR A 202 -19.15 -12.26 12.35
N ASP A 203 -18.47 -12.86 11.35
CA ASP A 203 -17.48 -13.92 11.57
C ASP A 203 -16.24 -13.38 12.28
N VAL A 204 -15.84 -12.13 12.00
CA VAL A 204 -14.66 -11.47 12.58
C VAL A 204 -15.04 -10.12 13.18
N PHE A 205 -14.57 -9.86 14.40
CA PHE A 205 -14.68 -8.56 15.03
C PHE A 205 -13.49 -7.66 14.65
N THR A 206 -13.77 -6.51 14.05
CA THR A 206 -12.78 -5.52 13.57
C THR A 206 -13.01 -4.15 14.22
N PRO A 207 -12.69 -3.97 15.50
CA PRO A 207 -12.88 -2.69 16.17
C PRO A 207 -11.86 -1.65 15.72
N ALA A 208 -12.22 -0.37 15.84
CA ALA A 208 -11.24 0.70 15.75
C ALA A 208 -10.63 0.98 17.14
N ARG A 209 -9.30 1.04 17.20
CA ARG A 209 -8.52 1.24 18.45
C ARG A 209 -8.99 2.45 19.26
N GLN A 210 -9.40 3.52 18.59
CA GLN A 210 -9.85 4.77 19.22
C GLN A 210 -11.09 4.64 20.11
N HIS A 211 -11.87 3.57 19.94
CA HIS A 211 -13.03 3.26 20.78
C HIS A 211 -12.69 2.35 21.97
N GLY A 212 -11.45 1.85 22.05
CA GLY A 212 -10.95 1.07 23.18
C GLY A 212 -10.64 1.94 24.40
N GLN A 213 -10.84 1.40 25.60
CA GLN A 213 -10.59 2.12 26.85
C GLN A 213 -9.15 1.92 27.33
N PRO A 214 -8.37 2.98 27.62
CA PRO A 214 -7.05 2.83 28.21
C PRO A 214 -7.15 2.24 29.65
N PRO A 215 -6.10 1.55 30.14
CA PRO A 215 -4.83 1.27 29.47
C PRO A 215 -4.87 0.02 28.57
N ASP A 216 -5.89 -0.82 28.72
CA ASP A 216 -5.89 -2.17 28.15
C ASP A 216 -6.44 -2.24 26.72
N TYR A 217 -7.21 -1.25 26.28
CA TYR A 217 -7.90 -1.22 24.98
C TYR A 217 -8.64 -2.56 24.72
N TYR A 218 -8.15 -3.36 23.79
CA TYR A 218 -8.68 -4.70 23.44
C TYR A 218 -7.77 -5.85 23.89
N LYS A 219 -6.71 -5.58 24.66
CA LYS A 219 -5.76 -6.58 25.18
C LYS A 219 -6.45 -7.68 25.98
N ASN A 220 -7.47 -7.29 26.75
CA ASN A 220 -8.28 -8.19 27.56
C ASN A 220 -9.56 -8.65 26.85
N TYR A 221 -9.69 -8.42 25.54
CA TYR A 221 -10.81 -8.96 24.76
C TYR A 221 -10.81 -10.48 24.89
N ARG A 222 -11.80 -10.99 25.62
CA ARG A 222 -12.11 -12.41 25.62
C ARG A 222 -13.13 -12.62 24.53
N ALA A 223 -12.73 -13.39 23.53
CA ALA A 223 -13.59 -13.74 22.42
C ALA A 223 -14.93 -14.29 22.95
N LYS A 224 -16.01 -13.53 22.76
CA LYS A 224 -17.35 -14.09 22.94
C LYS A 224 -17.48 -15.20 21.89
N ASN A 225 -17.70 -16.44 22.34
CA ASN A 225 -17.83 -17.61 21.47
C ASN A 225 -16.61 -17.87 20.55
N ASN A 226 -15.39 -17.60 21.01
CA ASN A 226 -14.15 -17.76 20.22
C ASN A 226 -14.10 -16.95 18.90
N LYS A 227 -14.91 -15.88 18.79
CA LYS A 227 -14.89 -14.96 17.64
C LYS A 227 -13.48 -14.35 17.45
N PRO A 228 -12.86 -14.49 16.25
CA PRO A 228 -11.61 -13.85 15.93
C PRO A 228 -11.69 -12.32 16.04
N LEU A 229 -10.67 -11.74 16.68
CA LEU A 229 -10.42 -10.30 16.73
C LEU A 229 -9.32 -9.96 15.73
N LEU A 230 -9.59 -9.00 14.85
CA LEU A 230 -8.57 -8.43 13.97
C LEU A 230 -8.35 -6.96 14.32
N LEU A 231 -7.17 -6.69 14.89
CA LEU A 231 -6.63 -5.35 15.08
C LEU A 231 -5.52 -5.16 14.05
N ALA A 232 -5.70 -4.22 13.12
CA ALA A 232 -4.65 -3.87 12.19
C ALA A 232 -3.67 -2.91 12.89
N GLU A 233 -2.46 -3.40 13.20
CA GLU A 233 -1.33 -2.57 13.62
C GLU A 233 -0.26 -2.59 12.52
N SER A 234 0.47 -1.48 12.37
CA SER A 234 1.45 -1.30 11.31
C SER A 234 2.83 -1.80 11.73
N GLN A 235 3.37 -2.76 10.98
CA GLN A 235 4.75 -3.25 11.05
C GLN A 235 5.27 -3.52 9.63
N CYS A 236 6.58 -3.67 9.46
CA CYS A 236 7.16 -4.08 8.18
C CYS A 236 7.37 -5.60 8.19
N THR A 237 6.71 -6.31 7.28
CA THR A 237 6.83 -7.77 7.06
C THR A 237 7.43 -8.11 5.69
N SER A 238 8.10 -7.16 5.04
CA SER A 238 8.69 -7.35 3.70
C SER A 238 9.51 -8.65 3.64
N CYS A 239 9.29 -9.44 2.57
CA CYS A 239 10.04 -10.67 2.32
C CYS A 239 11.46 -10.43 1.80
N ALA A 240 11.76 -9.22 1.30
CA ALA A 240 13.09 -8.85 0.83
C ALA A 240 13.91 -8.18 1.95
N PRO A 241 15.22 -8.43 2.08
CA PRO A 241 16.06 -7.74 3.04
C PRO A 241 15.99 -6.23 2.87
N MET A 242 15.71 -5.51 3.96
CA MET A 242 15.55 -4.06 3.97
C MET A 242 16.35 -3.43 5.12
N ILE A 243 16.82 -2.21 4.89
CA ILE A 243 17.39 -1.33 5.92
C ILE A 243 16.99 0.12 5.60
N PHE A 244 16.69 0.92 6.63
CA PHE A 244 16.34 2.34 6.48
C PHE A 244 16.83 3.15 7.68
N ILE A 245 17.65 4.18 7.45
CA ILE A 245 18.12 5.12 8.48
C ILE A 245 17.06 6.22 8.59
N ALA A 246 16.40 6.33 9.74
CA ALA A 246 15.35 7.33 9.97
C ALA A 246 15.92 8.67 10.44
N SER A 247 16.80 9.26 9.63
CA SER A 247 17.45 10.55 9.90
C SER A 247 17.91 11.20 8.60
N TYR A 248 17.86 12.53 8.52
CA TYR A 248 18.52 13.29 7.44
C TYR A 248 20.00 13.60 7.76
N TRP A 249 20.46 13.27 8.97
CA TRP A 249 21.81 13.49 9.46
C TRP A 249 22.32 14.94 9.37
N THR A 250 21.47 15.86 9.83
CA THR A 250 21.74 17.29 10.02
C THR A 250 22.22 17.60 11.44
N ASN A 251 22.71 18.81 11.68
CA ASN A 251 23.09 19.27 13.02
C ASN A 251 21.92 19.31 14.04
N SER A 252 20.68 19.31 13.56
CA SER A 252 19.46 19.23 14.36
C SER A 252 18.93 17.80 14.52
N SER A 253 19.57 16.81 13.90
CA SER A 253 19.15 15.41 13.99
C SER A 253 19.43 14.84 15.38
N ASN A 254 18.56 13.93 15.82
CA ASN A 254 18.77 13.19 17.05
C ASN A 254 20.00 12.27 16.90
N THR A 255 20.87 12.25 17.92
CA THR A 255 22.05 11.36 17.94
C THR A 255 21.72 9.95 18.41
N SER A 256 20.50 9.72 18.90
CA SER A 256 19.87 8.40 18.97
C SER A 256 19.27 8.09 17.60
N VAL A 257 20.04 7.38 16.77
CA VAL A 257 19.69 7.08 15.38
C VAL A 257 18.87 5.79 15.33
N THR A 258 17.62 5.92 14.89
CA THR A 258 16.74 4.77 14.63
C THR A 258 17.01 4.21 13.22
N VAL A 259 17.26 2.91 13.15
CA VAL A 259 17.42 2.15 11.90
C VAL A 259 16.38 1.04 11.86
N TYR A 260 15.45 1.13 10.91
CA TYR A 260 14.47 0.08 10.65
C TYR A 260 15.09 -1.01 9.79
N SER A 261 14.89 -2.28 10.14
CA SER A 261 15.38 -3.40 9.35
C SER A 261 14.66 -4.71 9.70
N ASN A 262 14.42 -5.54 8.69
CA ASN A 262 14.03 -6.93 8.88
C ASN A 262 15.23 -7.90 8.96
N CYS A 263 16.47 -7.38 8.87
CA CYS A 263 17.69 -8.17 8.99
C CYS A 263 17.92 -8.62 10.45
N GLU A 264 18.62 -9.74 10.60
CA GLU A 264 18.91 -10.36 11.90
C GLU A 264 19.86 -9.52 12.75
N HIS A 265 20.81 -8.87 12.09
CA HIS A 265 21.77 -7.93 12.65
C HIS A 265 21.93 -6.71 11.73
N VAL A 266 22.22 -5.55 12.32
CA VAL A 266 22.55 -4.31 11.62
C VAL A 266 23.82 -3.74 12.23
N GLU A 267 24.74 -3.33 11.37
CA GLU A 267 25.90 -2.52 11.75
C GLU A 267 25.72 -1.09 11.23
N LEU A 268 26.01 -0.10 12.07
CA LEU A 268 26.05 1.31 11.69
C LEU A 268 27.49 1.82 11.86
N GLN A 269 27.95 2.58 10.87
CA GLN A 269 29.23 3.28 10.90
C GLN A 269 29.01 4.77 10.69
N LEU A 270 29.82 5.60 11.34
CA LEU A 270 29.89 7.05 11.10
C LEU A 270 31.31 7.37 10.64
N ASN A 271 31.46 7.90 9.42
CA ASN A 271 32.76 8.23 8.83
C ASN A 271 33.75 7.06 8.82
N GLY A 272 33.24 5.84 8.61
CA GLY A 272 34.03 4.61 8.61
C GLY A 272 34.30 4.00 10.00
N GLU A 273 33.93 4.69 11.08
CA GLU A 273 34.04 4.16 12.44
C GLU A 273 32.75 3.48 12.88
N ARG A 274 32.85 2.24 13.38
CA ARG A 274 31.69 1.46 13.84
C ARG A 274 31.09 2.04 15.12
N ILE A 275 29.78 2.21 15.13
CA ILE A 275 29.02 2.56 16.34
C ILE A 275 28.73 1.30 17.14
N MET A 276 29.40 1.17 18.30
CA MET A 276 29.27 -0.01 19.18
C MET A 276 28.07 0.08 20.11
N ASN A 277 27.64 1.29 20.47
CA ASN A 277 26.48 1.53 21.31
C ASN A 277 25.20 1.47 20.47
N GLY A 278 24.77 0.25 20.13
CA GLY A 278 23.49 0.07 19.46
C GLY A 278 23.00 -1.37 19.47
N GLY A 279 21.69 -1.52 19.29
CA GLY A 279 21.03 -2.81 19.32
C GLY A 279 19.54 -2.69 19.08
N LYS A 280 18.85 -3.83 19.02
CA LYS A 280 17.39 -3.87 18.92
C LYS A 280 16.77 -3.19 20.13
N GLN A 281 15.78 -2.33 19.92
CA GLN A 281 15.00 -1.73 21.00
C GLN A 281 14.16 -2.82 21.69
N GLN A 282 14.23 -2.89 23.03
CA GLN A 282 13.60 -3.98 23.80
C GLN A 282 12.41 -3.55 24.68
N HIS A 283 12.38 -2.30 25.17
CA HIS A 283 11.41 -1.91 26.21
C HIS A 283 9.97 -1.71 25.68
N ASP A 284 9.79 -0.96 24.58
CA ASP A 284 8.47 -0.63 24.03
C ASP A 284 8.15 -1.44 22.76
N SER A 285 8.92 -2.50 22.49
CA SER A 285 8.88 -3.25 21.23
C SER A 285 9.07 -4.75 21.42
N SER A 286 8.85 -5.25 22.64
CA SER A 286 9.08 -6.66 23.03
C SER A 286 8.26 -7.69 22.24
N HIS A 287 7.18 -7.25 21.58
CA HIS A 287 6.30 -8.09 20.78
C HIS A 287 6.39 -7.81 19.27
N LEU A 288 7.22 -6.84 18.84
CA LEU A 288 7.46 -6.62 17.41
C LEU A 288 8.26 -7.78 16.84
N LEU A 289 7.87 -8.26 15.66
CA LEU A 289 8.63 -9.31 14.98
C LEU A 289 10.04 -8.82 14.60
N ARG A 290 10.14 -7.55 14.21
CA ARG A 290 11.35 -6.87 13.77
C ARG A 290 11.47 -5.49 14.45
N PRO A 291 11.85 -5.45 15.74
CA PRO A 291 12.03 -4.18 16.43
C PRO A 291 13.12 -3.35 15.75
N PRO A 292 13.01 -2.00 15.74
CA PRO A 292 14.04 -1.15 15.19
C PRO A 292 15.35 -1.29 15.97
N TYR A 293 16.44 -0.96 15.31
CA TYR A 293 17.74 -0.79 15.95
C TYR A 293 17.91 0.66 16.36
N ILE A 294 18.38 0.90 17.58
CA ILE A 294 18.75 2.23 18.04
C ILE A 294 20.25 2.24 18.25
N PHE A 295 20.92 3.20 17.61
CA PHE A 295 22.35 3.46 17.77
C PHE A 295 22.54 4.82 18.41
N ASN A 296 23.20 4.89 19.56
CA ASN A 296 23.46 6.14 20.26
C ASN A 296 24.86 6.64 19.91
N ILE A 297 24.92 7.88 19.43
CA ILE A 297 26.16 8.58 19.08
C ILE A 297 26.31 9.73 20.09
N ASP A 298 27.50 9.89 20.68
CA ASP A 298 27.70 10.82 21.81
C ASP A 298 27.39 12.28 21.46
N ARG A 299 27.68 12.66 20.21
CA ARG A 299 27.41 13.99 19.68
C ARG A 299 27.26 13.94 18.16
N TYR A 300 26.61 14.94 17.60
CA TYR A 300 26.58 15.12 16.15
C TYR A 300 28.00 15.35 15.61
N ILE A 301 28.37 14.59 14.58
CA ILE A 301 29.58 14.78 13.79
C ILE A 301 29.15 14.74 12.32
N PRO A 302 29.42 15.80 11.54
CA PRO A 302 29.03 15.81 10.13
C PRO A 302 29.77 14.71 9.36
N GLY A 303 29.12 14.20 8.33
CA GLY A 303 29.71 13.21 7.43
C GLY A 303 28.69 12.17 7.02
N ARG A 304 29.08 10.89 7.03
CA ARG A 304 28.27 9.82 6.43
C ARG A 304 27.99 8.70 7.42
N LEU A 305 26.71 8.37 7.54
CA LEU A 305 26.22 7.16 8.18
C LEU A 305 26.13 6.04 7.13
N ASP A 306 26.79 4.92 7.37
CA ASP A 306 26.69 3.72 6.54
C ASP A 306 26.06 2.60 7.37
N ALA A 307 24.93 2.06 6.90
CA ALA A 307 24.21 0.99 7.58
C ALA A 307 24.24 -0.29 6.73
N THR A 308 24.65 -1.40 7.32
CA THR A 308 24.71 -2.72 6.68
C THR A 308 23.82 -3.71 7.42
N GLY A 309 22.89 -4.35 6.70
CA GLY A 309 22.03 -5.40 7.22
C GLY A 309 22.58 -6.80 6.90
N PHE A 310 22.48 -7.71 7.87
CA PHE A 310 22.99 -9.07 7.77
C PHE A 310 21.90 -10.13 8.01
N ILE A 311 21.93 -11.20 7.23
CA ILE A 311 21.10 -12.40 7.41
C ILE A 311 22.02 -13.62 7.34
N SER A 312 21.92 -14.52 8.32
CA SER A 312 22.80 -15.69 8.45
C SER A 312 24.29 -15.32 8.39
N GLY A 313 24.66 -14.20 9.01
CA GLY A 313 26.02 -13.67 9.05
C GLY A 313 26.54 -13.03 7.75
N LYS A 314 25.75 -13.01 6.66
CA LYS A 314 26.14 -12.39 5.38
C LYS A 314 25.53 -11.02 5.22
N ALA A 315 26.30 -10.06 4.73
CA ALA A 315 25.78 -8.74 4.35
C ALA A 315 24.85 -8.89 3.13
N VAL A 316 23.59 -8.47 3.28
CA VAL A 316 22.54 -8.63 2.25
C VAL A 316 22.00 -7.30 1.73
N VAL A 317 22.17 -6.22 2.48
CA VAL A 317 21.70 -4.88 2.09
C VAL A 317 22.59 -3.80 2.73
N ARG A 318 22.84 -2.71 2.01
CA ARG A 318 23.62 -1.56 2.46
C ARG A 318 22.96 -0.27 2.01
N ILE A 319 22.90 0.71 2.91
CA ILE A 319 22.46 2.08 2.59
C ILE A 319 23.38 3.08 3.27
N HIS A 320 23.30 4.34 2.84
CA HIS A 320 23.98 5.42 3.52
C HIS A 320 23.09 6.66 3.61
N GLN A 321 23.41 7.52 4.57
CA GLN A 321 22.87 8.85 4.71
C GLN A 321 24.01 9.81 4.99
N SER A 322 24.15 10.85 4.17
CA SER A 322 25.16 11.88 4.35
C SER A 322 24.56 13.13 4.96
N THR A 323 25.37 13.88 5.70
CA THR A 323 25.07 15.26 6.06
C THR A 323 24.94 16.08 4.79
N PRO A 324 23.80 16.76 4.57
CA PRO A 324 23.62 17.60 3.38
C PRO A 324 24.55 18.80 3.42
N GLY A 325 25.10 19.16 2.26
CA GLY A 325 25.82 20.42 2.06
C GLY A 325 24.91 21.64 2.21
N ASN A 326 25.52 22.81 2.43
CA ASN A 326 24.79 24.07 2.61
C ASN A 326 24.46 24.80 1.29
N ILE A 327 24.94 24.29 0.16
CA ILE A 327 24.77 24.91 -1.16
C ILE A 327 23.78 24.07 -1.97
N ARG A 328 22.66 24.69 -2.32
CA ARG A 328 21.67 24.16 -3.29
C ARG A 328 22.36 24.14 -4.66
N HIS A 329 22.79 22.97 -5.11
CA HIS A 329 23.65 22.85 -6.29
C HIS A 329 22.86 22.54 -7.55
N HIS A 330 21.96 21.56 -7.48
CA HIS A 330 21.21 21.10 -8.65
C HIS A 330 19.87 20.47 -8.25
N LEU A 331 19.03 20.20 -9.25
CA LEU A 331 17.80 19.43 -9.10
C LEU A 331 18.01 18.01 -9.62
N ASN A 332 17.43 17.03 -8.95
CA ASN A 332 17.24 15.69 -9.50
C ASN A 332 15.74 15.45 -9.73
N ILE A 333 15.36 14.88 -10.86
CA ILE A 333 13.96 14.59 -11.21
C ILE A 333 13.71 13.09 -11.19
N GLU A 334 12.74 12.64 -10.40
CA GLU A 334 12.20 11.27 -10.42
C GLU A 334 10.78 11.24 -10.96
N ILE A 335 10.46 10.23 -11.77
CA ILE A 335 9.09 9.89 -12.15
C ILE A 335 8.77 8.56 -11.50
N ASP A 336 7.78 8.55 -10.61
CA ASP A 336 7.41 7.35 -9.85
C ASP A 336 6.54 6.42 -10.69
N LEU A 337 7.22 5.56 -11.44
CA LEU A 337 6.57 4.53 -12.24
C LEU A 337 6.27 3.26 -11.43
N SER A 338 6.76 3.16 -10.19
CA SER A 338 6.54 2.01 -9.31
C SER A 338 6.87 0.65 -9.98
N GLY A 339 7.96 0.62 -10.75
CA GLY A 339 8.43 -0.57 -11.47
C GLY A 339 7.66 -0.90 -12.75
N GLN A 340 6.65 -0.11 -13.11
CA GLN A 340 5.92 -0.22 -14.37
C GLN A 340 6.54 0.67 -15.45
N SER A 341 6.11 0.47 -16.70
CA SER A 341 6.42 1.38 -17.79
C SER A 341 5.30 2.39 -17.97
N LEU A 342 5.64 3.60 -18.43
CA LEU A 342 4.65 4.63 -18.70
C LEU A 342 3.91 4.33 -20.01
N THR A 343 2.59 4.41 -19.98
CA THR A 343 1.68 4.19 -21.09
C THR A 343 0.76 5.40 -21.28
N THR A 344 -0.34 5.22 -22.01
CA THR A 344 -1.40 6.22 -22.21
C THR A 344 -2.42 6.17 -21.08
N LYS A 345 -2.99 7.32 -20.72
CA LYS A 345 -3.99 7.49 -19.65
C LYS A 345 -3.45 7.20 -18.24
N ASP A 346 -2.14 7.24 -18.06
CA ASP A 346 -1.50 7.12 -16.76
C ASP A 346 -1.52 8.43 -15.99
N LEU A 347 -1.43 8.31 -14.67
CA LEU A 347 -1.30 9.42 -13.74
C LEU A 347 -0.19 9.07 -12.75
N VAL A 348 0.98 9.69 -12.92
CA VAL A 348 2.18 9.39 -12.13
C VAL A 348 2.63 10.63 -11.35
N PHE A 349 3.27 10.40 -10.21
CA PHE A 349 3.97 11.47 -9.50
C PHE A 349 5.31 11.76 -10.16
N VAL A 350 5.63 13.05 -10.25
CA VAL A 350 6.94 13.57 -10.57
C VAL A 350 7.47 14.27 -9.33
N TYR A 351 8.70 13.96 -8.94
CA TYR A 351 9.40 14.58 -7.83
C TYR A 351 10.62 15.34 -8.36
N ALA A 352 10.84 16.56 -7.85
CA ALA A 352 12.10 17.28 -8.00
C ALA A 352 12.74 17.44 -6.62
N TYR A 353 13.95 16.90 -6.49
CA TYR A 353 14.76 16.95 -5.27
C TYR A 353 15.79 18.07 -5.38
N ILE A 354 15.93 18.89 -4.35
CA ILE A 354 16.96 19.92 -4.25
C ILE A 354 18.18 19.29 -3.60
N CYS A 355 19.26 19.15 -4.36
CA CYS A 355 20.45 18.41 -3.96
C CYS A 355 21.67 19.32 -3.82
N ASP A 356 22.61 18.88 -2.97
CA ASP A 356 23.97 19.41 -2.96
C ASP A 356 24.82 18.82 -4.12
N HIS A 357 26.13 19.09 -4.13
CA HIS A 357 27.03 18.59 -5.18
C HIS A 357 27.29 17.07 -5.12
N ASN A 358 26.86 16.38 -4.06
CA ASN A 358 27.02 14.94 -3.83
C ASN A 358 25.69 14.19 -3.93
N ASP A 359 24.69 14.75 -4.62
CA ASP A 359 23.34 14.19 -4.76
C ASP A 359 22.59 13.99 -3.43
N THR A 360 23.03 14.65 -2.34
CA THR A 360 22.34 14.58 -1.05
C THR A 360 21.22 15.62 -1.01
N VAL A 361 19.99 15.17 -0.74
CA VAL A 361 18.83 16.05 -0.62
C VAL A 361 19.02 17.01 0.56
N ILE A 362 18.75 18.30 0.32
CA ILE A 362 18.86 19.36 1.32
C ILE A 362 17.47 19.55 1.98
N PRO A 363 17.22 19.01 3.18
CA PRO A 363 15.87 18.91 3.74
C PRO A 363 15.27 20.25 4.19
N ASN A 364 16.09 21.29 4.38
CA ASN A 364 15.60 22.63 4.70
C ASN A 364 15.44 23.51 3.45
N ALA A 365 15.67 22.98 2.25
CA ALA A 365 15.43 23.72 1.02
C ALA A 365 13.93 23.80 0.71
N ASP A 366 13.50 25.01 0.35
CA ASP A 366 12.10 25.43 0.25
C ASP A 366 11.83 26.25 -1.02
N ASP A 367 12.66 26.06 -2.06
CA ASP A 367 12.56 26.75 -3.34
C ASP A 367 11.18 26.61 -3.98
N LEU A 368 10.80 27.63 -4.76
CA LEU A 368 9.74 27.49 -5.74
C LEU A 368 10.30 26.73 -6.95
N ILE A 369 9.70 25.59 -7.26
CA ILE A 369 10.04 24.75 -8.40
C ILE A 369 8.95 24.88 -9.47
N THR A 370 9.36 25.27 -10.67
CA THR A 370 8.50 25.30 -11.86
C THR A 370 8.76 24.07 -12.71
N PHE A 371 7.70 23.31 -12.99
CA PHE A 371 7.74 22.18 -13.92
C PHE A 371 7.22 22.59 -15.30
N SER A 372 7.81 22.06 -16.37
CA SER A 372 7.30 22.28 -17.72
C SER A 372 7.56 21.07 -18.61
N LEU A 373 6.79 20.97 -19.70
CA LEU A 373 6.90 19.90 -20.68
C LEU A 373 7.22 20.48 -22.06
N LEU A 374 8.19 19.89 -22.76
CA LEU A 374 8.45 20.12 -24.18
C LEU A 374 7.98 18.93 -25.01
N ASN A 375 7.53 19.21 -26.23
CA ASN A 375 7.01 18.23 -27.18
C ASN A 375 5.83 17.38 -26.65
N ALA A 376 5.14 17.85 -25.60
CA ALA A 376 4.08 17.10 -24.93
C ALA A 376 2.66 17.50 -25.34
N ARG A 377 2.51 18.44 -26.28
CA ARG A 377 1.19 18.92 -26.71
C ARG A 377 0.36 17.73 -27.23
N ASN A 378 -0.82 17.53 -26.63
CA ASN A 378 -1.73 16.40 -26.87
C ASN A 378 -1.28 15.04 -26.31
N TYR A 379 -0.11 14.91 -25.68
CA TYR A 379 0.42 13.64 -25.15
C TYR A 379 0.41 13.59 -23.62
N ALA A 380 0.68 14.72 -22.96
CA ALA A 380 0.63 14.81 -21.51
C ALA A 380 0.34 16.22 -21.01
N LEU A 381 -0.12 16.31 -19.76
CA LEU A 381 -0.24 17.55 -19.03
C LEU A 381 0.26 17.38 -17.60
N LEU A 382 0.64 18.50 -16.98
CA LEU A 382 0.97 18.57 -15.56
C LEU A 382 -0.26 19.04 -14.78
N ILE A 383 -0.51 18.46 -13.62
CA ILE A 383 -1.63 18.77 -12.74
C ILE A 383 -1.09 19.06 -11.34
N GLY A 384 -1.48 20.20 -10.78
CA GLY A 384 -1.05 20.69 -9.47
C GLY A 384 -0.60 22.14 -9.51
N ASP A 385 -0.23 22.66 -8.34
CA ASP A 385 0.35 24.00 -8.26
C ASP A 385 1.68 24.03 -9.02
N ASN A 386 1.88 25.09 -9.80
CA ASN A 386 3.06 25.24 -10.65
C ASN A 386 3.32 26.73 -10.94
N PRO A 387 4.31 27.37 -10.30
CA PRO A 387 5.33 26.76 -9.43
C PRO A 387 4.76 26.20 -8.12
N VAL A 388 5.44 25.19 -7.58
CA VAL A 388 5.15 24.57 -6.28
C VAL A 388 6.32 24.79 -5.33
N ARG A 389 6.03 25.05 -4.06
CA ARG A 389 7.07 25.21 -3.03
C ARG A 389 7.57 23.84 -2.59
N ALA A 390 8.88 23.66 -2.53
CA ALA A 390 9.47 22.44 -2.00
C ALA A 390 9.23 22.34 -0.48
N GLU A 391 8.94 21.13 -0.02
CA GLU A 391 8.85 20.77 1.39
C GLU A 391 9.84 19.63 1.65
N ALA A 392 10.61 19.74 2.74
CA ALA A 392 11.71 18.81 3.03
C ALA A 392 12.73 18.66 1.87
N GLY A 393 12.95 19.71 1.08
CA GLY A 393 13.82 19.67 -0.10
C GLY A 393 13.20 19.02 -1.35
N ILE A 394 11.89 18.72 -1.33
CA ILE A 394 11.22 17.98 -2.40
C ILE A 394 9.99 18.78 -2.88
N ALA A 395 9.90 18.99 -4.18
CA ALA A 395 8.69 19.47 -4.84
C ALA A 395 8.05 18.33 -5.64
N SER A 396 6.72 18.32 -5.75
CA SER A 396 6.01 17.28 -6.51
C SER A 396 4.90 17.85 -7.39
N ILE A 397 4.64 17.16 -8.51
CA ILE A 397 3.54 17.47 -9.43
C ILE A 397 3.03 16.17 -10.06
N LEU A 398 1.76 16.14 -10.48
CA LEU A 398 1.23 15.00 -11.21
C LEU A 398 1.47 15.17 -12.71
N LEU A 399 1.91 14.09 -13.37
CA LEU A 399 1.98 13.97 -14.82
C LEU A 399 0.85 13.05 -15.28
N LYS A 400 -0.07 13.58 -16.07
CA LYS A 400 -1.16 12.81 -16.69
C LYS A 400 -0.89 12.63 -18.18
N THR A 401 -0.82 11.38 -18.63
CA THR A 401 -0.70 11.07 -20.06
C THR A 401 -2.09 10.98 -20.71
N THR A 402 -2.17 11.29 -22.01
CA THR A 402 -3.43 11.23 -22.77
C THR A 402 -3.61 9.86 -23.42
N ASN A 403 -4.61 9.72 -24.29
CA ASN A 403 -4.80 8.55 -25.14
C ASN A 403 -3.89 8.51 -26.37
N LYS A 404 -2.99 9.49 -26.55
CA LYS A 404 -2.05 9.55 -27.66
C LYS A 404 -0.62 9.32 -27.18
N ARG A 405 0.20 8.75 -28.05
CA ARG A 405 1.63 8.54 -27.81
C ARG A 405 2.46 9.49 -28.67
N PRO A 406 3.56 10.05 -28.13
CA PRO A 406 4.53 10.76 -28.95
C PRO A 406 5.23 9.79 -29.91
N VAL A 407 5.79 10.31 -31.00
CA VAL A 407 6.61 9.50 -31.93
C VAL A 407 7.90 9.04 -31.25
N ASP A 408 8.54 9.93 -30.47
CA ASP A 408 9.78 9.64 -29.75
C ASP A 408 9.57 9.73 -28.23
N PHE A 409 9.76 10.92 -27.66
CA PHE A 409 9.66 11.19 -26.23
C PHE A 409 9.14 12.59 -25.97
N ILE A 410 8.62 12.81 -24.76
CA ILE A 410 8.40 14.16 -24.22
C ILE A 410 9.54 14.51 -23.27
N THR A 411 9.85 15.81 -23.12
CA THR A 411 10.88 16.26 -22.18
C THR A 411 10.22 16.96 -21.00
N LEU A 412 10.49 16.47 -19.80
CA LEU A 412 10.16 17.13 -18.55
C LEU A 412 11.32 18.01 -18.11
N ILE A 413 11.01 19.22 -17.65
CA ILE A 413 11.97 20.20 -17.17
C ILE A 413 11.53 20.67 -15.79
N ALA A 414 12.46 20.72 -14.83
CA ALA A 414 12.26 21.39 -13.54
C ALA A 414 13.25 22.56 -13.40
N ARG A 415 12.79 23.68 -12.86
CA ARG A 415 13.59 24.88 -12.59
C ARG A 415 13.33 25.35 -11.17
N ALA A 416 14.39 25.62 -10.41
CA ALA A 416 14.28 26.23 -9.08
C ALA A 416 14.45 27.74 -9.15
N SER A 417 13.90 28.44 -8.17
CA SER A 417 14.09 29.90 -8.02
C SER A 417 15.53 30.31 -7.72
N THR A 418 16.34 29.46 -7.06
CA THR A 418 17.70 29.82 -6.61
C THR A 418 18.82 29.02 -7.27
N ILE A 419 18.51 28.09 -8.18
CA ILE A 419 19.49 27.27 -8.90
C ILE A 419 19.51 27.73 -10.37
N GLU A 420 20.69 28.09 -10.87
CA GLU A 420 20.85 28.66 -12.21
C GLU A 420 20.50 27.65 -13.32
N HIS A 421 20.88 26.39 -13.14
CA HIS A 421 20.65 25.34 -14.12
C HIS A 421 19.30 24.64 -13.91
N GLN A 422 18.62 24.36 -15.03
CA GLN A 422 17.43 23.52 -15.05
C GLN A 422 17.81 22.04 -15.15
N GLU A 423 17.00 21.17 -14.57
CA GLU A 423 17.13 19.72 -14.78
C GLU A 423 16.14 19.25 -15.84
N THR A 424 16.57 18.30 -16.69
CA THR A 424 15.72 17.77 -17.76
C THR A 424 15.71 16.26 -17.80
N ARG A 425 14.53 15.67 -18.00
CA ARG A 425 14.35 14.22 -18.12
C ARG A 425 13.52 13.89 -19.35
N ARG A 426 14.01 12.95 -20.16
CA ARG A 426 13.24 12.38 -21.29
C ARG A 426 12.28 11.32 -20.79
N ILE A 427 11.06 11.32 -21.32
CA ILE A 427 9.99 10.40 -20.95
C ILE A 427 9.56 9.62 -22.19
N PHE A 428 9.73 8.30 -22.11
CA PHE A 428 9.38 7.35 -23.16
C PHE A 428 8.08 6.62 -22.81
N TYR A 429 7.31 6.26 -23.84
CA TYR A 429 6.06 5.52 -23.72
C TYR A 429 6.28 4.11 -24.24
N VAL A 430 5.72 3.11 -23.56
CA VAL A 430 5.69 1.74 -24.08
C VAL A 430 4.38 1.43 -24.81
N SER A 431 4.46 0.41 -25.68
CA SER A 431 3.38 -0.02 -26.57
C SER A 431 2.25 -0.75 -25.86
#